data_AF-A0A839EY40-F1
#
_entry.id   AF-A0A839EY40-F1
#
_cell.length_a   1.000
_cell.length_b   1.000
_cell.length_c   1.000
_cell.angle_alpha   90.00
_cell.angle_beta   90.00
_cell.angle_gamma   90.00
#
_symmetry.space_group_name_H-M   'P 1'
#
loop_
_entity.id
_entity.type
_entity.pdbx_description
1 polymer ?
#
loop_
_entity_poly.entity_id
_entity_poly.type
_entity_poly.pdbx_seq_one_letter_code
_entity_poly.pdbx_strand_id
1 'polypeptide(L)'
;MNIQPVAAFRPSLARIAAAVALTYACTAAAGQPLLTFVPLTPTTLVLPVDGEASVQYAVTNPSVSPRTFVITPIAGVDIDTAGGHCADPFVLASHQSCTPALHLVGSAMGGDIDGGPVACVDGNPLQCWQPSPVDQLHVTLVDDVVFADGFEIAPLSA
;
A
#
# COMPACT_ATOMS: atom_id res chain seq x y z
N MET A 1 3.83 41.28 55.84
CA MET A 1 2.66 40.51 55.37
C MET A 1 1.41 41.37 55.49
N ASN A 2 0.91 41.86 54.36
CA ASN A 2 -0.50 42.22 54.18
C ASN A 2 -0.78 42.22 52.66
N ILE A 3 -1.84 41.54 52.24
CA ILE A 3 -2.11 41.13 50.86
C ILE A 3 -3.01 42.18 50.21
N GLN A 4 -2.57 42.78 49.10
CA GLN A 4 -3.42 43.67 48.29
C GLN A 4 -4.34 42.84 47.38
N PRO A 5 -5.59 43.30 47.10
CA PRO A 5 -6.52 42.57 46.25
C PRO A 5 -6.09 42.64 44.78
N VAL A 6 -6.13 41.51 44.10
CA VAL A 6 -5.91 41.41 42.65
C VAL A 6 -7.08 42.09 41.94
N ALA A 7 -6.79 43.14 41.18
CA ALA A 7 -7.78 43.84 40.36
C ALA A 7 -8.38 42.89 39.32
N ALA A 8 -9.71 42.82 39.27
CA ALA A 8 -10.44 42.06 38.26
C ALA A 8 -10.22 42.67 36.87
N PHE A 9 -9.55 41.91 36.01
CA PHE A 9 -9.31 42.29 34.62
C PHE A 9 -10.63 42.21 33.85
N ARG A 10 -11.24 43.35 33.55
CA ARG A 10 -12.42 43.48 32.67
C ARG A 10 -11.95 43.87 31.27
N PRO A 11 -11.68 42.92 30.36
CA PRO A 11 -11.26 43.28 29.01
C PRO A 11 -12.43 43.92 28.26
N SER A 12 -12.18 45.06 27.61
CA SER A 12 -13.11 45.66 26.66
C SER A 12 -13.20 44.79 25.39
N LEU A 13 -14.42 44.63 24.85
CA LEU A 13 -14.70 43.85 23.63
C LEU A 13 -13.79 44.21 22.44
N ALA A 14 -13.29 45.45 22.39
CA ALA A 14 -12.37 45.93 21.35
C ALA A 14 -10.98 45.26 21.37
N ARG A 15 -10.56 44.62 22.47
CA ARG A 15 -9.27 43.90 22.56
C ARG A 15 -9.34 42.41 22.22
N ILE A 16 -10.54 41.84 22.10
CA ILE A 16 -10.71 40.42 21.76
C ILE A 16 -10.59 40.20 20.24
N ALA A 17 -10.88 41.22 19.44
CA ALA A 17 -10.84 41.12 17.97
C ALA A 17 -9.42 40.98 17.39
N ALA A 18 -8.37 41.33 18.12
CA ALA A 18 -7.00 41.29 17.60
C ALA A 18 -6.28 39.94 17.82
N ALA A 19 -6.84 39.02 18.62
CA ALA A 19 -6.18 37.76 18.99
C ALA A 19 -6.66 36.52 18.20
N VAL A 20 -7.66 36.66 17.32
CA VAL A 20 -8.30 35.52 16.61
C VAL A 20 -7.95 35.48 15.11
N ALA A 21 -7.13 36.40 14.61
CA ALA A 21 -6.88 36.55 13.17
C ALA A 21 -5.61 35.86 12.62
N LEU A 22 -4.90 35.05 13.41
CA LEU A 22 -3.70 34.32 12.95
C LEU A 22 -3.77 32.81 13.24
N THR A 23 -4.82 32.14 12.78
CA THR A 23 -4.75 30.69 12.53
C THR A 23 -4.11 30.49 11.15
N TYR A 24 -2.79 30.62 11.09
CA TYR A 24 -2.00 30.24 9.93
C TYR A 24 -2.16 28.71 9.73
N ALA A 25 -2.96 28.30 8.75
CA ALA A 25 -3.05 26.91 8.35
C ALA A 25 -1.69 26.51 7.74
N CYS A 26 -0.88 25.77 8.48
CA CYS A 26 0.31 25.13 7.95
C CYS A 26 -0.16 24.00 7.03
N THR A 27 -0.25 24.26 5.73
CA THR A 27 -0.43 23.20 4.74
C THR A 27 0.87 22.41 4.71
N ALA A 28 0.90 21.27 5.40
CA ALA A 28 1.99 20.32 5.27
C ALA A 28 2.03 19.85 3.81
N ALA A 29 2.98 20.39 3.04
CA ALA A 29 3.30 19.86 1.72
C ALA A 29 4.00 18.51 1.94
N ALA A 30 3.23 17.43 1.89
CA ALA A 30 3.81 16.10 1.79
C ALA A 30 4.72 16.07 0.56
N GLY A 31 5.98 15.66 0.72
CA GLY A 31 6.90 15.52 -0.41
C GLY A 31 6.25 14.67 -1.50
N GLN A 32 6.38 15.09 -2.77
CA GLN A 32 5.80 14.35 -3.89
C GLN A 32 6.30 12.90 -3.86
N PRO A 33 5.40 11.90 -4.00
CA PRO A 33 5.80 10.49 -3.97
C PRO A 33 6.81 10.25 -5.09
N LEU A 34 7.87 9.48 -4.83
CA LEU A 34 8.88 9.21 -5.87
C LEU A 34 8.44 8.11 -6.84
N LEU A 35 7.41 7.35 -6.46
CA LEU A 35 6.76 6.33 -7.26
C LEU A 35 5.28 6.26 -6.85
N THR A 36 4.41 6.03 -7.82
CA THR A 36 2.97 5.82 -7.59
C THR A 36 2.57 4.45 -8.12
N PHE A 37 1.58 3.84 -7.48
CA PHE A 37 1.02 2.55 -7.86
C PHE A 37 -0.48 2.72 -8.05
N VAL A 38 -1.00 2.27 -9.20
CA VAL A 38 -2.43 2.27 -9.50
C VAL A 38 -2.82 0.85 -9.89
N PRO A 39 -3.76 0.19 -9.19
CA PRO A 39 -4.14 -1.17 -9.51
C PRO A 39 -4.87 -1.22 -10.86
N LEU A 40 -4.50 -2.19 -11.70
CA LEU A 40 -5.17 -2.47 -12.97
C LEU A 40 -6.11 -3.68 -12.86
N THR A 41 -5.96 -4.47 -11.81
CA THR A 41 -6.78 -5.63 -11.46
C THR A 41 -7.22 -5.55 -10.00
N PRO A 42 -8.20 -6.37 -9.56
CA PRO A 42 -8.57 -6.45 -8.15
C PRO A 42 -7.36 -6.78 -7.27
N THR A 43 -7.24 -6.08 -6.14
CA THR A 43 -6.15 -6.27 -5.18
C THR A 43 -6.60 -6.99 -3.92
N THR A 44 -7.91 -7.25 -3.76
CA THR A 44 -8.45 -8.06 -2.66
C THR A 44 -8.87 -9.42 -3.19
N LEU A 45 -8.21 -10.47 -2.72
CA LEU A 45 -8.37 -11.83 -3.24
C LEU A 45 -8.45 -12.84 -2.09
N VAL A 46 -9.20 -13.91 -2.33
CA VAL A 46 -9.13 -15.14 -1.54
C VAL A 46 -8.43 -16.17 -2.42
N LEU A 47 -7.32 -16.73 -1.96
CA LEU A 47 -6.48 -17.63 -2.74
C LEU A 47 -6.36 -18.98 -2.02
N PRO A 48 -6.72 -20.10 -2.67
CA PRO A 48 -6.43 -21.43 -2.16
C PRO A 48 -4.93 -21.69 -1.99
N VAL A 49 -4.54 -22.53 -1.03
CA VAL A 49 -3.14 -22.92 -0.79
C VAL A 49 -2.48 -23.60 -1.99
N ASP A 50 -3.24 -24.24 -2.86
CA ASP A 50 -2.77 -24.84 -4.12
C ASP A 50 -3.12 -23.99 -5.34
N GLY A 51 -3.70 -22.81 -5.12
CA GLY A 51 -4.12 -21.87 -6.15
C GLY A 51 -3.04 -20.91 -6.60
N GLU A 52 -3.29 -20.30 -7.76
CA GLU A 52 -2.48 -19.22 -8.33
C GLU A 52 -3.39 -18.06 -8.76
N ALA A 53 -2.84 -16.85 -8.75
CA ALA A 53 -3.54 -15.65 -9.21
C ALA A 53 -2.55 -14.66 -9.84
N SER A 54 -3.08 -13.65 -10.53
CA SER A 54 -2.27 -12.56 -11.06
C SER A 54 -2.87 -11.21 -10.70
N VAL A 55 -2.02 -10.28 -10.26
CA VAL A 55 -2.39 -8.90 -9.95
C VAL A 55 -1.46 -7.94 -10.68
N GLN A 56 -2.00 -6.90 -11.28
CA GLN A 56 -1.23 -5.92 -12.03
C GLN A 56 -1.39 -4.51 -11.46
N TYR A 57 -0.30 -3.77 -11.46
CA TYR A 57 -0.28 -2.35 -11.12
C TYR A 57 0.31 -1.56 -12.27
N ALA A 58 -0.16 -0.33 -12.50
CA ALA A 58 0.59 0.67 -13.22
C ALA A 58 1.48 1.42 -12.23
N VAL A 59 2.79 1.31 -12.40
CA VAL A 59 3.78 2.05 -11.61
C VAL A 59 4.27 3.25 -12.42
N THR A 60 4.25 4.44 -11.83
CA THR A 60 4.65 5.67 -12.51
C THR A 60 5.65 6.45 -11.68
N ASN A 61 6.72 6.93 -12.32
CA ASN A 61 7.68 7.86 -11.75
C ASN A 61 7.20 9.31 -11.99
N PRO A 62 6.60 9.99 -11.00
CA PRO A 62 6.13 11.37 -11.20
C PRO A 62 7.27 12.40 -11.14
N SER A 63 8.51 11.97 -10.85
CA SER A 63 9.68 12.86 -10.83
C SER A 63 10.06 13.30 -12.24
N VAL A 64 10.73 14.45 -12.32
CA VAL A 64 11.33 14.95 -13.57
C VAL A 64 12.64 14.24 -13.93
N SER A 65 13.17 13.41 -13.04
CA SER A 65 14.43 12.69 -13.24
C SER A 65 14.20 11.18 -13.34
N PRO A 66 14.93 10.48 -14.23
CA PRO A 66 14.91 9.02 -14.30
C PRO A 66 15.35 8.37 -12.99
N ARG A 67 14.76 7.23 -12.67
CA ARG A 67 15.04 6.45 -11.45
C ARG A 67 15.00 4.96 -11.76
N THR A 68 15.85 4.20 -11.07
CA THR A 68 15.77 2.74 -11.03
C THR A 68 15.00 2.32 -9.79
N PHE A 69 14.10 1.36 -9.94
CA PHE A 69 13.31 0.82 -8.86
C PHE A 69 13.50 -0.69 -8.79
N VAL A 70 13.56 -1.19 -7.57
CA VAL A 70 13.72 -2.62 -7.26
C VAL A 70 12.55 -3.04 -6.40
N ILE A 71 11.79 -4.06 -6.80
CA ILE A 71 10.70 -4.59 -5.97
C ILE A 71 11.32 -5.39 -4.82
N THR A 72 10.79 -5.18 -3.62
CA THR A 72 11.16 -5.99 -2.46
C THR A 72 10.49 -7.35 -2.58
N PRO A 73 11.22 -8.47 -2.41
CA PRO A 73 10.64 -9.81 -2.48
C PRO A 73 9.49 -9.99 -1.49
N ILE A 74 8.41 -10.62 -1.95
CA ILE A 74 7.27 -11.02 -1.13
C ILE A 74 7.13 -12.54 -1.26
N ALA A 75 7.00 -13.25 -0.14
CA ALA A 75 6.91 -14.72 -0.16
C ALA A 75 5.67 -15.17 -0.95
N GLY A 76 5.85 -16.10 -1.89
CA GLY A 76 4.79 -16.59 -2.77
C GLY A 76 4.32 -15.60 -3.83
N VAL A 77 5.10 -14.56 -4.12
CA VAL A 77 4.83 -13.61 -5.21
C VAL A 77 6.07 -13.46 -6.08
N ASP A 78 5.92 -13.81 -7.35
CA ASP A 78 6.92 -13.60 -8.39
C ASP A 78 6.53 -12.42 -9.28
N ILE A 79 7.52 -11.72 -9.84
CA ILE A 79 7.28 -10.66 -10.83
C ILE A 79 7.40 -11.26 -12.23
N ASP A 80 6.29 -11.28 -12.95
CA ASP A 80 6.28 -11.63 -14.37
C ASP A 80 6.85 -10.45 -15.18
N THR A 81 7.96 -10.73 -15.87
CA THR A 81 8.71 -9.78 -16.70
C THR A 81 8.49 -10.03 -18.21
N ALA A 82 7.66 -11.01 -18.58
CA ALA A 82 7.35 -11.34 -19.96
C ALA A 82 6.29 -10.37 -20.55
N GLY A 83 6.02 -10.47 -21.85
CA GLY A 83 4.84 -9.85 -22.45
C GLY A 83 4.78 -8.32 -22.46
N GLY A 84 5.88 -7.63 -22.15
CA GLY A 84 5.90 -6.16 -22.03
C GLY A 84 5.61 -5.63 -20.62
N HIS A 85 5.57 -6.52 -19.62
CA HIS A 85 5.61 -6.13 -18.21
C HIS A 85 6.96 -5.50 -17.83
N CYS A 86 7.02 -4.92 -16.64
CA CYS A 86 8.26 -4.34 -16.15
C CYS A 86 9.37 -5.38 -16.02
N ALA A 87 10.58 -4.98 -16.42
CA ALA A 87 11.78 -5.69 -16.02
C ALA A 87 11.95 -5.63 -14.48
N ASP A 88 12.73 -6.54 -13.93
CA ASP A 88 13.17 -6.46 -12.53
C ASP A 88 14.71 -6.50 -12.50
N PRO A 89 15.39 -5.43 -12.06
CA PRO A 89 14.85 -4.11 -11.71
C PRO A 89 14.33 -3.32 -12.93
N PHE A 90 13.48 -2.31 -12.70
CA PHE A 90 12.96 -1.45 -13.77
C PHE A 90 13.45 -0.01 -13.66
N VAL A 91 13.65 0.63 -14.81
CA VAL A 91 14.02 2.05 -14.93
C VAL A 91 12.87 2.82 -15.54
N LEU A 92 12.42 3.88 -14.87
CA LEU A 92 11.41 4.80 -15.39
C LEU A 92 12.03 6.16 -15.63
N ALA A 93 11.91 6.65 -16.85
CA ALA A 93 12.17 8.04 -17.18
C ALA A 93 11.16 8.98 -16.49
N SER A 94 11.36 10.28 -16.69
CA SER A 94 10.44 11.32 -16.22
C SER A 94 9.00 11.05 -16.68
N HIS A 95 8.06 10.97 -15.72
CA HIS A 95 6.64 10.68 -15.95
C HIS A 95 6.35 9.37 -16.70
N GLN A 96 7.33 8.47 -16.81
CA GLN A 96 7.12 7.19 -17.47
C GLN A 96 6.39 6.23 -16.53
N SER A 97 5.53 5.42 -17.13
CA SER A 97 4.83 4.32 -16.47
C SER A 97 5.27 2.97 -17.02
N CYS A 98 5.09 1.93 -16.21
CA CYS A 98 5.27 0.55 -16.58
C CYS A 98 4.30 -0.32 -15.77
N THR A 99 4.04 -1.56 -16.20
CA THR A 99 3.09 -2.46 -15.54
C THR A 99 3.79 -3.71 -15.00
N PRO A 100 4.14 -3.80 -13.70
CA PRO A 100 4.52 -5.07 -13.10
C PRO A 100 3.30 -5.98 -12.99
N ALA A 101 3.47 -7.23 -13.37
CA ALA A 101 2.52 -8.30 -13.11
C ALA A 101 3.04 -9.15 -11.96
N LEU A 102 2.29 -9.23 -10.87
CA LEU A 102 2.55 -10.06 -9.72
C LEU A 102 1.87 -11.40 -9.99
N HIS A 103 2.65 -12.47 -10.02
CA HIS A 103 2.17 -13.85 -10.07
C HIS A 103 2.18 -14.41 -8.64
N LEU A 104 1.00 -14.71 -8.13
CA LEU A 104 0.78 -15.19 -6.77
C LEU A 104 0.68 -16.71 -6.79
N VAL A 105 1.45 -17.36 -5.92
CA VAL A 105 1.49 -18.82 -5.79
C VAL A 105 1.19 -19.18 -4.33
N GLY A 106 -0.04 -19.64 -4.06
CA GLY A 106 -0.52 -19.92 -2.70
C GLY A 106 0.39 -20.89 -1.94
N SER A 107 0.92 -21.90 -2.63
CA SER A 107 1.73 -22.95 -2.00
C SER A 107 3.11 -22.48 -1.54
N ALA A 108 3.57 -21.33 -2.05
CA ALA A 108 4.81 -20.68 -1.66
C ALA A 108 4.60 -19.53 -0.67
N MET A 109 3.33 -19.21 -0.32
CA MET A 109 3.01 -18.22 0.69
C MET A 109 3.13 -18.82 2.10
N GLY A 110 3.61 -18.01 3.05
CA GLY A 110 3.67 -18.38 4.47
C GLY A 110 2.39 -18.03 5.26
N GLY A 111 1.40 -17.43 4.60
CA GLY A 111 0.17 -16.90 5.19
C GLY A 111 -0.43 -15.79 4.34
N ASP A 112 -1.35 -15.03 4.92
CA ASP A 112 -1.99 -13.87 4.28
C ASP A 112 -0.98 -12.79 3.88
N ILE A 113 -1.34 -12.01 2.86
CA ILE A 113 -0.56 -10.84 2.41
C ILE A 113 -1.40 -9.59 2.64
N ASP A 114 -0.86 -8.64 3.40
CA ASP A 114 -1.42 -7.30 3.58
C ASP A 114 -0.35 -6.26 3.30
N GLY A 115 -0.57 -5.40 2.31
CA GLY A 115 0.36 -4.36 1.89
C GLY A 115 0.66 -4.47 0.41
N GLY A 116 1.92 -4.72 0.05
CA GLY A 116 2.38 -5.09 -1.31
C GLY A 116 2.05 -4.12 -2.46
N PRO A 117 2.69 -4.27 -3.63
CA PRO A 117 4.14 -4.39 -3.78
C PRO A 117 4.89 -3.19 -3.18
N VAL A 118 6.09 -3.41 -2.65
CA VAL A 118 7.00 -2.34 -2.21
C VAL A 118 8.12 -2.22 -3.22
N ALA A 119 8.38 -1.02 -3.73
CA ALA A 119 9.53 -0.77 -4.60
C ALA A 119 10.43 0.34 -4.04
N CYS A 120 11.74 0.10 -4.09
CA CYS A 120 12.75 0.97 -3.50
C CYS A 120 13.65 1.56 -4.59
N VAL A 121 14.01 2.83 -4.45
CA VAL A 121 14.91 3.52 -5.38
C VAL A 121 16.32 2.97 -5.24
N ASP A 122 16.87 2.49 -6.34
CA ASP A 122 18.19 1.85 -6.39
C ASP A 122 18.38 0.75 -5.31
N GLY A 123 17.28 0.13 -4.87
CA GLY A 123 17.28 -0.88 -3.79
C GLY A 123 17.52 -0.33 -2.38
N ASN A 124 17.48 0.98 -2.18
CA ASN A 124 17.72 1.59 -0.87
C ASN A 124 16.50 1.41 0.07
N PRO A 125 16.63 0.69 1.20
CA PRO A 125 15.52 0.40 2.10
C PRO A 125 14.94 1.64 2.82
N LEU A 126 15.64 2.78 2.78
CA LEU A 126 15.17 4.06 3.33
C LEU A 126 14.37 4.89 2.30
N GLN A 127 14.28 4.42 1.07
CA GLN A 127 13.63 5.10 -0.05
C GLN A 127 12.72 4.11 -0.76
N CYS A 128 11.67 3.67 -0.06
CA CYS A 128 10.71 2.72 -0.57
C CYS A 128 9.30 3.32 -0.58
N TRP A 129 8.52 2.91 -1.58
CA TRP A 129 7.13 3.29 -1.75
C TRP A 129 6.29 2.04 -1.97
N GLN A 130 5.04 2.14 -1.54
CA GLN A 130 4.02 1.11 -1.70
C GLN A 130 2.72 1.80 -2.15
N PRO A 131 1.73 1.04 -2.63
CA PRO A 131 0.40 1.56 -2.91
C PRO A 131 -0.22 2.30 -1.74
N SER A 132 -1.18 3.17 -2.09
CA SER A 132 -2.01 3.82 -1.09
C SER A 132 -2.77 2.77 -0.27
N PRO A 133 -3.21 3.07 0.97
CA PRO A 133 -3.90 2.09 1.81
C PRO A 133 -5.14 1.44 1.18
N VAL A 134 -5.78 2.09 0.20
CA VAL A 134 -6.96 1.54 -0.49
C VAL A 134 -6.59 0.68 -1.71
N ASP A 135 -5.36 0.81 -2.20
CA ASP A 135 -4.85 0.11 -3.38
C ASP A 135 -3.87 -1.01 -3.00
N GLN A 136 -3.73 -1.31 -1.71
CA GLN A 136 -2.87 -2.38 -1.24
C GLN A 136 -3.38 -3.74 -1.71
N LEU A 137 -2.44 -4.65 -1.91
CA LEU A 137 -2.66 -6.07 -2.08
C LEU A 137 -3.08 -6.69 -0.74
N HIS A 138 -4.27 -7.29 -0.75
CA HIS A 138 -4.87 -8.04 0.33
C HIS A 138 -5.19 -9.44 -0.17
N VAL A 139 -4.46 -10.43 0.32
CA VAL A 139 -4.66 -11.84 -0.05
C VAL A 139 -4.96 -12.62 1.22
N THR A 140 -6.14 -13.21 1.27
CA THR A 140 -6.50 -14.20 2.29
C THR A 140 -6.20 -15.59 1.76
N LEU A 141 -5.26 -16.28 2.39
CA LEU A 141 -4.89 -17.64 2.03
C LEU A 141 -5.85 -18.61 2.72
N VAL A 142 -6.49 -19.49 1.94
CA VAL A 142 -7.44 -20.48 2.45
C VAL A 142 -6.99 -21.88 2.11
N ASP A 143 -7.14 -22.80 3.05
CA ASP A 143 -6.89 -24.21 2.79
C ASP A 143 -8.11 -24.83 2.09
N ASP A 144 -7.90 -25.61 1.03
CA ASP A 144 -8.97 -26.28 0.29
C ASP A 144 -9.61 -27.45 1.07
N VAL A 145 -9.00 -27.87 2.19
CA VAL A 145 -9.49 -29.01 2.99
C VAL A 145 -10.79 -28.75 3.77
N VAL A 146 -11.32 -27.53 3.81
CA VAL A 146 -12.55 -27.25 4.59
C VAL A 146 -13.82 -27.88 3.98
N PHE A 147 -13.74 -28.47 2.78
CA PHE A 147 -14.84 -29.22 2.17
C PHE A 147 -14.68 -30.75 2.18
N ALA A 148 -13.61 -31.30 2.76
CA ALA A 148 -13.36 -32.74 2.77
C ALA A 148 -13.88 -33.46 4.04
N ASP A 149 -14.49 -32.72 4.98
CA ASP A 149 -15.01 -33.30 6.22
C ASP A 149 -16.47 -33.76 6.05
N GLY A 150 -16.66 -34.90 5.38
CA GLY A 150 -17.65 -35.88 5.82
C GLY A 150 -19.02 -35.94 5.14
N PHE A 151 -19.08 -36.34 3.87
CA PHE A 151 -20.25 -37.06 3.35
C PHE A 151 -19.84 -38.34 2.62
N GLU A 152 -19.53 -39.39 3.39
CA GLU A 152 -19.44 -40.75 2.88
C GLU A 152 -20.87 -41.32 2.76
N ILE A 153 -21.39 -41.42 1.53
CA ILE A 153 -22.64 -42.16 1.29
C ILE A 153 -22.27 -43.65 1.22
N ALA A 154 -22.53 -44.39 2.30
CA ALA A 154 -22.43 -45.84 2.28
C ALA A 154 -23.46 -46.41 1.27
N PRO A 155 -23.08 -47.35 0.37
CA PRO A 155 -24.04 -47.99 -0.50
C PRO A 155 -24.95 -48.93 0.30
N LEU A 156 -26.26 -48.74 0.17
CA LEU A 156 -27.27 -49.72 0.59
C LEU A 156 -27.10 -50.98 -0.27
N SER A 157 -26.56 -52.06 0.31
CA SER A 157 -26.62 -53.38 -0.29
C SER A 157 -28.05 -53.90 -0.22
N ALA A 158 -28.63 -54.21 -1.36
CA ALA A 158 -29.84 -55.03 -1.52
C ALA A 158 -29.45 -56.38 -2.11
#